data_AF-A7RSC4-F1
#
_entry.id   AF-A7RSC4-F1
#
_cell.length_a   1.000
_cell.length_b   1.000
_cell.length_c   1.000
_cell.angle_alpha   90.00
_cell.angle_beta   90.00
_cell.angle_gamma   90.00
#
_symmetry.space_group_name_H-M   'P 1'
#
loop_
_entity.id
_entity.type
_entity.pdbx_description
1 polymer ?
#
loop_
_entity_poly.entity_id
_entity_poly.type
_entity_poly.pdbx_seq_one_letter_code
_entity_poly.pdbx_strand_id
1 'polypeptide(L)'
;RLCSDQALLGNRLLDTAVDHANDREEAGSLELLVRAHECHTMACNMEGISRVLKCGRQLTTALADAEEYRLMVRLLTGVGRFREMSYIFDTLIQHLHFELLVQTGIDKNKLKVALLEYLKRCHPDDAEKYTMVAMHFNMFREIAETWEKSAQTQLYELRNQQIVLKPELQAKLNSTMRFFCYAADYYSKEGCSRHSQKCLNHARLVQLQVHLLPSGVRVINLEGDEAALKKFLKQHTHFFEALLVADAYDKRGPGIWVDSVYSHVVLAGDFKYWQDLKSVMAPSSLLFVDVANKYKNDSPRSSQAMANMKKLLGHLPELRVRYRIAVDLGFRDMSANILDSDGGAYLRDVMIS
;
A
#
# COMPACT_ATOMS: atom_id res chain seq x y z
N ARG A 1 -23.97 7.61 45.72
CA ARG A 1 -24.21 8.98 45.19
C ARG A 1 -24.01 9.95 46.35
N LEU A 2 -23.01 10.84 46.27
CA LEU A 2 -22.56 11.68 47.40
C LEU A 2 -23.43 12.94 47.63
N CYS A 3 -24.29 13.33 46.69
CA CYS A 3 -25.21 14.46 46.82
C CYS A 3 -26.47 14.23 45.96
N SER A 4 -27.63 14.78 46.36
CA SER A 4 -28.88 14.77 45.60
C SER A 4 -28.90 15.81 44.48
N ASP A 5 -28.17 16.91 44.64
CA ASP A 5 -27.97 17.95 43.64
C ASP A 5 -26.51 17.92 43.13
N GLN A 6 -26.36 17.45 41.90
CA GLN A 6 -25.07 17.33 41.23
C GLN A 6 -24.53 18.69 40.75
N ALA A 7 -25.39 19.65 40.43
CA ALA A 7 -24.96 20.98 40.02
C ALA A 7 -24.37 21.75 41.21
N LEU A 8 -25.00 21.66 42.39
CA LEU A 8 -24.49 22.26 43.63
C LEU A 8 -23.15 21.65 44.04
N LEU A 9 -23.01 20.32 43.94
CA LEU A 9 -21.74 19.65 44.21
C LEU A 9 -20.65 20.12 43.24
N GLY A 10 -20.96 20.22 41.95
CA GLY A 10 -20.04 20.74 40.94
C GLY A 10 -19.56 22.17 41.25
N ASN A 11 -20.48 23.06 41.64
CA ASN A 11 -20.14 24.44 42.02
C ASN A 11 -19.18 24.48 43.21
N ARG A 12 -19.48 23.71 44.28
CA ARG A 12 -18.61 23.68 45.47
C ARG A 12 -17.22 23.12 45.17
N LEU A 13 -17.14 22.06 44.36
CA LEU A 13 -15.86 21.50 43.92
C LEU A 13 -15.06 22.50 43.09
N LEU A 14 -15.74 23.26 42.21
CA LEU A 14 -15.10 24.28 41.39
C LEU A 14 -14.58 25.44 42.24
N ASP A 15 -15.37 25.94 43.20
CA ASP A 15 -14.95 27.03 44.08
C ASP A 15 -13.74 26.58 44.92
N THR A 16 -13.76 25.34 45.45
CA THR A 16 -12.63 24.73 46.17
C THR A 16 -11.39 24.56 45.27
N ALA A 17 -11.58 24.20 44.00
CA ALA A 17 -10.48 24.08 43.05
C ALA A 17 -9.78 25.42 42.79
N VAL A 18 -10.53 26.53 42.79
CA VAL A 18 -9.98 27.88 42.64
C VAL A 18 -9.15 28.25 43.87
N ASP A 19 -9.62 27.92 45.07
CA ASP A 19 -8.85 28.17 46.31
C ASP A 19 -7.52 27.40 46.29
N HIS A 20 -7.53 26.12 45.92
CA HIS A 20 -6.30 25.30 45.82
C HIS A 20 -5.34 25.81 44.72
N ALA A 21 -5.87 26.37 43.63
CA ALA A 21 -5.03 26.98 42.60
C ALA A 21 -4.31 28.23 43.11
N ASN A 22 -4.93 29.01 43.99
CA ASN A 22 -4.29 30.18 44.60
C ASN A 22 -3.17 29.79 45.58
N ASP A 23 -3.32 28.64 46.23
CA ASP A 23 -2.33 28.08 47.17
C ASP A 23 -1.18 27.31 46.49
N ARG A 24 -1.13 27.31 45.13
CA ARG A 24 -0.14 26.56 44.32
C ARG A 24 -0.19 25.04 44.55
N GLU A 25 -1.39 24.49 44.70
CA GLU A 25 -1.64 23.04 44.72
C GLU A 25 -2.28 22.59 43.40
N GLU A 26 -1.53 22.66 42.30
CA GLU A 26 -2.06 22.47 40.95
C GLU A 26 -2.65 21.07 40.72
N ALA A 27 -2.04 20.04 41.31
CA ALA A 27 -2.54 18.66 41.22
C ALA A 27 -3.89 18.46 41.93
N GLY A 28 -4.06 19.09 43.10
CA GLY A 28 -5.32 19.04 43.86
C GLY A 28 -6.42 19.82 43.15
N SER A 29 -6.11 21.04 42.71
CA SER A 29 -7.01 21.87 41.91
C SER A 29 -7.48 21.16 40.65
N LEU A 30 -6.57 20.48 39.94
CA LEU A 30 -6.89 19.70 38.74
C LEU A 30 -7.94 18.63 39.00
N GLU A 31 -7.71 17.75 39.99
CA GLU A 31 -8.62 16.63 40.22
C GLU A 31 -9.99 17.12 40.66
N LEU A 32 -10.06 18.18 41.47
CA LEU A 32 -11.32 18.84 41.83
C LEU A 32 -12.03 19.41 40.60
N LEU A 33 -11.29 20.02 39.67
CA LEU A 33 -11.84 20.56 38.43
C LEU A 33 -12.42 19.46 37.52
N VAL A 34 -11.73 18.32 37.40
CA VAL A 34 -12.21 17.15 36.66
C VAL A 34 -13.50 16.62 37.28
N ARG A 35 -13.56 16.50 38.62
CA ARG A 35 -14.79 16.06 39.31
C ARG A 35 -15.92 17.07 39.20
N ALA A 36 -15.63 18.36 39.25
CA ALA A 36 -16.62 19.41 39.03
C ALA A 36 -17.23 19.32 37.63
N HIS A 37 -16.40 19.07 36.61
CA HIS A 37 -16.84 18.84 35.24
C HIS A 37 -17.78 17.63 35.12
N GLU A 38 -17.42 16.49 35.72
CA GLU A 38 -18.26 15.29 35.72
C GLU A 38 -19.64 15.61 36.32
N CYS A 39 -19.66 16.30 37.47
CA CYS A 39 -20.90 16.70 38.15
C CYS A 39 -21.77 17.63 37.29
N HIS A 40 -21.17 18.65 36.67
CA HIS A 40 -21.89 19.57 35.79
C HIS A 40 -22.39 18.90 34.50
N THR A 41 -21.62 17.96 33.95
CA THR A 41 -22.02 17.18 32.77
C THR A 41 -23.22 16.29 33.09
N MET A 42 -23.22 15.61 34.24
CA MET A 42 -24.36 14.81 34.68
C MET A 42 -25.61 15.65 34.98
N ALA A 43 -25.43 16.86 35.50
CA ALA A 43 -26.52 17.81 35.77
C ALA A 43 -26.95 18.63 34.53
N CYS A 44 -26.32 18.43 33.37
CA CYS A 44 -26.49 19.27 32.17
C CYS A 44 -26.33 20.78 32.43
N ASN A 45 -25.50 21.17 33.40
CA ASN A 45 -25.26 22.56 33.76
C ASN A 45 -24.20 23.19 32.85
N MET A 46 -24.65 23.86 31.79
CA MET A 46 -23.79 24.51 30.79
C MET A 46 -22.99 25.69 31.36
N GLU A 47 -23.55 26.43 32.31
CA GLU A 47 -22.85 27.53 32.97
C GLU A 47 -21.68 27.01 33.82
N GLY A 48 -21.92 25.93 34.58
CA GLY A 48 -20.88 25.24 35.34
C GLY A 48 -19.77 24.71 34.43
N ILE A 49 -20.11 24.09 33.30
CA ILE A 49 -19.14 23.64 32.30
C ILE A 49 -18.30 24.81 31.75
N SER A 50 -18.94 25.95 31.44
CA SER A 50 -18.22 27.13 30.95
C SER A 50 -17.22 27.66 31.99
N ARG A 51 -17.62 27.71 33.26
CA ARG A 51 -16.74 28.11 34.37
C ARG A 51 -15.56 27.13 34.53
N VAL A 52 -15.82 25.83 34.50
CA VAL A 52 -14.78 24.78 34.49
C VAL A 52 -13.77 25.01 33.37
N LEU A 53 -14.22 25.26 32.14
CA LEU A 53 -13.33 25.47 31.00
C LEU A 53 -12.48 26.74 31.14
N LYS A 54 -13.04 27.80 31.74
CA LYS A 54 -12.30 29.04 32.05
C LYS A 54 -11.22 28.80 33.10
N CYS A 55 -11.56 28.12 34.20
CA CYS A 55 -10.60 27.76 35.24
C CYS A 55 -9.53 26.79 34.70
N GLY A 56 -9.90 25.83 33.86
CA GLY A 56 -8.96 24.92 33.19
C GLY A 56 -7.93 25.65 32.34
N ARG A 57 -8.31 26.77 31.69
CA ARG A 57 -7.37 27.62 30.94
C ARG A 57 -6.36 28.30 31.86
N GLN A 58 -6.83 28.86 32.98
CA GLN A 58 -5.95 29.49 33.97
C GLN A 58 -4.99 28.47 34.59
N LEU A 59 -5.50 27.30 34.97
CA LEU A 59 -4.71 26.20 35.50
C LEU A 59 -3.67 25.70 34.48
N THR A 60 -4.01 25.68 33.18
CA THR A 60 -3.05 25.33 32.13
C THR A 60 -1.87 26.31 32.08
N THR A 61 -2.12 27.62 32.24
CA THR A 61 -1.03 28.61 32.32
C THR A 61 -0.14 28.35 33.54
N ALA A 62 -0.73 28.14 34.72
CA ALA A 62 0.03 27.83 35.94
C ALA A 62 0.84 26.53 35.80
N LEU A 63 0.27 25.49 35.20
CA LEU A 63 0.97 24.23 34.93
C LEU A 63 2.11 24.40 33.92
N ALA A 64 2.00 25.35 32.98
CA ALA A 64 3.07 25.64 32.02
C ALA A 64 4.25 26.30 32.75
N ASP A 65 3.95 27.27 33.61
CA ASP A 65 4.95 27.98 34.42
C ASP A 65 5.66 27.03 35.42
N ALA A 66 4.96 26.00 35.90
CA ALA A 66 5.50 24.95 36.76
C ALA A 66 6.16 23.78 36.00
N GLU A 67 6.17 23.80 34.66
CA GLU A 67 6.67 22.71 33.80
C GLU A 67 5.97 21.34 34.02
N GLU A 68 4.74 21.34 34.54
CA GLU A 68 3.97 20.14 34.88
C GLU A 68 3.08 19.66 33.72
N TYR A 69 3.71 19.33 32.58
CA TYR A 69 3.01 18.98 31.33
C TYR A 69 2.21 17.66 31.41
N ARG A 70 2.59 16.74 32.31
CA ARG A 70 1.82 15.50 32.55
C ARG A 70 0.47 15.80 33.19
N LEU A 71 0.42 16.76 34.10
CA LEU A 71 -0.83 17.23 34.69
C LEU A 71 -1.70 17.93 33.65
N MET A 72 -1.14 18.68 32.71
CA MET A 72 -1.94 19.23 31.59
C MET A 72 -2.65 18.15 30.78
N VAL A 73 -1.94 17.05 30.46
CA VAL A 73 -2.56 15.92 29.75
C VAL A 73 -3.65 15.26 30.62
N ARG A 74 -3.42 15.12 31.94
CA ARG A 74 -4.45 14.60 32.87
C ARG A 74 -5.68 15.51 32.95
N LEU A 75 -5.51 16.83 32.92
CA LEU A 75 -6.58 17.84 32.90
C LEU A 75 -7.40 17.72 31.61
N LEU A 76 -6.72 17.76 30.46
CA LEU A 76 -7.35 17.64 29.15
C LEU A 76 -8.21 16.37 29.04
N THR A 77 -7.67 15.27 29.54
CA THR A 77 -8.26 13.93 29.39
C THR A 77 -9.33 13.65 30.44
N GLY A 78 -9.20 14.23 31.62
CA GLY A 78 -10.23 14.20 32.66
C GLY A 78 -11.48 14.98 32.25
N VAL A 79 -11.32 16.15 31.66
CA VAL A 79 -12.45 16.95 31.16
C VAL A 79 -13.00 16.40 29.84
N GLY A 80 -12.14 15.86 28.97
CA GLY A 80 -12.55 15.20 27.72
C GLY A 80 -13.16 16.11 26.66
N ARG A 81 -13.17 17.43 26.87
CA ARG A 81 -13.68 18.45 25.93
C ARG A 81 -12.57 18.97 25.01
N PHE A 82 -11.99 18.06 24.23
CA PHE A 82 -10.77 18.31 23.44
C PHE A 82 -10.82 19.52 22.49
N ARG A 83 -11.99 19.80 21.88
CA ARG A 83 -12.15 20.97 20.99
C ARG A 83 -12.09 22.29 21.75
N GLU A 84 -12.76 22.37 22.90
CA GLU A 84 -12.83 23.58 23.73
C GLU A 84 -11.52 23.83 24.47
N MET A 85 -10.76 22.75 24.72
CA MET A 85 -9.46 22.77 25.39
C MET A 85 -8.27 22.66 24.43
N SER A 86 -8.45 23.04 23.15
CA SER A 86 -7.36 22.96 22.16
C SER A 86 -6.14 23.82 22.51
N TYR A 87 -6.30 24.82 23.39
CA TYR A 87 -5.20 25.63 23.91
C TYR A 87 -4.13 24.80 24.63
N ILE A 88 -4.49 23.64 25.21
CA ILE A 88 -3.52 22.72 25.80
C ILE A 88 -2.61 22.11 24.71
N PHE A 89 -3.15 21.86 23.51
CA PHE A 89 -2.33 21.41 22.38
C PHE A 89 -1.33 22.49 21.97
N ASP A 90 -1.78 23.74 21.88
CA ASP A 90 -0.91 24.88 21.54
C ASP A 90 0.27 24.97 22.53
N THR A 91 -0.02 24.91 23.84
CA THR A 91 1.02 24.96 24.89
C THR A 91 1.97 23.77 24.81
N LEU A 92 1.47 22.54 24.67
CA LEU A 92 2.35 21.36 24.59
C LEU A 92 3.23 21.37 23.33
N ILE A 93 2.76 21.92 22.21
CA ILE A 93 3.56 22.08 21.01
C ILE A 93 4.63 23.16 21.21
N GLN A 94 4.28 24.31 21.79
CA GLN A 94 5.21 25.40 22.05
C GLN A 94 6.37 24.97 22.96
N HIS A 95 6.09 24.11 23.93
CA HIS A 95 7.08 23.59 24.87
C HIS A 95 7.69 22.23 24.48
N LEU A 96 7.50 21.75 23.23
CA LEU A 96 8.09 20.50 22.72
C LEU A 96 7.73 19.24 23.55
N HIS A 97 6.50 19.19 24.07
CA HIS A 97 5.97 18.08 24.87
C HIS A 97 4.70 17.45 24.24
N PHE A 98 4.57 17.57 22.92
CA PHE A 98 3.40 17.06 22.18
C PHE A 98 3.29 15.52 22.27
N GLU A 99 4.40 14.81 22.46
CA GLU A 99 4.45 13.34 22.61
C GLU A 99 3.61 12.85 23.81
N LEU A 100 3.42 13.66 24.85
CA LEU A 100 2.66 13.26 26.05
C LEU A 100 1.18 12.98 25.76
N LEU A 101 0.61 13.67 24.75
CA LEU A 101 -0.76 13.43 24.26
C LEU A 101 -0.90 12.06 23.59
N VAL A 102 0.24 11.50 23.21
CA VAL A 102 0.42 10.32 22.38
C VAL A 102 0.97 9.16 23.23
N GLN A 103 1.19 9.33 24.53
CA GLN A 103 1.65 8.25 25.43
C GLN A 103 0.54 7.76 26.37
N THR A 104 -0.59 8.46 26.41
CA THR A 104 -1.61 8.26 27.43
C THR A 104 -2.76 7.38 26.92
N GLY A 105 -3.06 6.30 27.66
CA GLY A 105 -4.04 5.26 27.31
C GLY A 105 -5.51 5.69 27.44
N ILE A 106 -5.91 6.74 26.73
CA ILE A 106 -7.23 7.39 26.80
C ILE A 106 -8.22 6.73 25.84
N ASP A 107 -9.50 7.11 25.92
CA ASP A 107 -10.55 6.89 24.92
C ASP A 107 -10.07 7.34 23.52
N LYS A 108 -9.37 6.42 22.83
CA LYS A 108 -8.47 6.69 21.71
C LYS A 108 -9.16 7.42 20.57
N ASN A 109 -10.45 7.20 20.39
CA ASN A 109 -11.18 7.69 19.22
C ASN A 109 -11.51 9.19 19.30
N LYS A 110 -11.94 9.71 20.46
CA LYS A 110 -12.29 11.14 20.58
C LYS A 110 -11.04 12.03 20.54
N LEU A 111 -9.97 11.61 21.22
CA LEU A 111 -8.70 12.30 21.18
C LEU A 111 -8.07 12.23 19.79
N LYS A 112 -8.10 11.06 19.11
CA LYS A 112 -7.66 10.91 17.71
C LYS A 112 -8.34 11.92 16.81
N VAL A 113 -9.67 12.00 16.82
CA VAL A 113 -10.42 12.92 15.95
C VAL A 113 -10.04 14.38 16.25
N ALA A 114 -9.98 14.76 17.53
CA ALA A 114 -9.65 16.13 17.91
C ALA A 114 -8.22 16.53 17.53
N LEU A 115 -7.23 15.65 17.73
CA LEU A 115 -5.83 15.89 17.34
C LEU A 115 -5.68 16.01 15.82
N LEU A 116 -6.32 15.13 15.05
CA LEU A 116 -6.26 15.19 13.59
C LEU A 116 -6.93 16.46 13.04
N GLU A 117 -8.08 16.85 13.60
CA GLU A 117 -8.77 18.09 13.23
C GLU A 117 -7.93 19.32 13.58
N TYR A 118 -7.32 19.32 14.77
CA TYR A 118 -6.43 20.39 15.22
C TYR A 118 -5.18 20.52 14.34
N LEU A 119 -4.47 19.43 14.06
CA LEU A 119 -3.28 19.46 13.20
C LEU A 119 -3.64 19.93 11.78
N LYS A 120 -4.74 19.46 11.20
CA LYS A 120 -5.19 19.93 9.87
C LYS A 120 -5.50 21.43 9.84
N ARG A 121 -6.04 21.98 10.93
CA ARG A 121 -6.44 23.38 11.01
C ARG A 121 -5.28 24.32 11.34
N CYS A 122 -4.41 23.92 12.26
CA CYS A 122 -3.40 24.78 12.87
C CYS A 122 -1.98 24.48 12.36
N HIS A 123 -1.70 23.27 11.89
CA HIS A 123 -0.38 22.81 11.45
C HIS A 123 -0.47 21.95 10.15
N PRO A 124 -1.05 22.45 9.06
CA PRO A 124 -1.29 21.67 7.84
C PRO A 124 -0.01 21.14 7.18
N ASP A 125 1.11 21.84 7.35
CA ASP A 125 2.40 21.48 6.75
C ASP A 125 3.30 20.61 7.65
N ASP A 126 2.85 20.30 8.88
CA ASP A 126 3.63 19.53 9.86
C ASP A 126 3.41 18.02 9.68
N ALA A 127 4.07 17.46 8.65
CA ALA A 127 4.00 16.05 8.32
C ALA A 127 4.55 15.13 9.43
N GLU A 128 5.49 15.63 10.25
CA GLU A 128 6.12 14.86 11.33
C GLU A 128 5.13 14.61 12.47
N LYS A 129 4.48 15.67 12.99
CA LYS A 129 3.47 15.54 14.05
C LYS A 129 2.26 14.72 13.59
N TYR A 130 1.84 14.88 12.33
CA TYR A 130 0.77 14.05 11.76
C TYR A 130 1.16 12.57 11.75
N THR A 131 2.38 12.26 11.32
CA THR A 131 2.90 10.88 11.30
C THR A 131 2.97 10.30 12.71
N MET A 132 3.41 11.06 13.70
CA MET A 132 3.49 10.62 15.09
C MET A 132 2.12 10.28 15.69
N VAL A 133 1.12 11.15 15.46
CA VAL A 133 -0.28 10.90 15.86
C VAL A 133 -0.83 9.66 15.16
N ALA A 134 -0.60 9.56 13.85
CA ALA A 134 -1.06 8.43 13.05
C ALA A 134 -0.44 7.10 13.54
N MET A 135 0.86 7.07 13.85
CA MET A 135 1.54 5.89 14.38
C MET A 135 0.95 5.44 15.71
N HIS A 136 0.71 6.36 16.64
CA HIS A 136 0.17 6.02 17.96
C HIS A 136 -1.25 5.48 17.91
N PHE A 137 -2.09 6.05 17.06
CA PHE A 137 -3.44 5.56 16.87
C PHE A 137 -3.52 4.36 15.92
N ASN A 138 -2.38 3.74 15.57
CA ASN A 138 -2.27 2.63 14.64
C ASN A 138 -2.98 2.89 13.30
N MET A 139 -2.93 4.14 12.84
CA MET A 139 -3.40 4.57 11.52
C MET A 139 -2.42 4.13 10.43
N PHE A 140 -2.00 2.86 10.47
CA PHE A 140 -1.04 2.31 9.54
C PHE A 140 -1.57 2.37 8.11
N ARG A 141 -2.90 2.22 7.94
CA ARG A 141 -3.57 2.40 6.66
C ARG A 141 -3.35 3.78 6.06
N GLU A 142 -3.66 4.81 6.84
CA GLU A 142 -3.66 6.19 6.37
C GLU A 142 -2.22 6.65 6.07
N ILE A 143 -1.25 6.19 6.87
CA ILE A 143 0.18 6.39 6.57
C ILE A 143 0.56 5.68 5.27
N ALA A 144 0.17 4.41 5.10
CA ALA A 144 0.46 3.65 3.89
C ALA A 144 -0.15 4.28 2.63
N GLU A 145 -1.42 4.68 2.68
CA GLU A 145 -2.12 5.37 1.60
C GLU A 145 -1.44 6.69 1.22
N THR A 146 -0.90 7.41 2.21
CA THR A 146 -0.15 8.66 1.96
C THR A 146 1.15 8.39 1.21
N TRP A 147 1.94 7.42 1.66
CA TRP A 147 3.17 7.01 0.97
C TRP A 147 2.89 6.48 -0.44
N GLU A 148 1.85 5.65 -0.60
CA GLU A 148 1.44 5.11 -1.90
C GLU A 148 1.04 6.23 -2.86
N LYS A 149 0.21 7.19 -2.41
CA LYS A 149 -0.17 8.36 -3.22
C LYS A 149 1.03 9.20 -3.61
N SER A 150 1.94 9.50 -2.68
CA SER A 150 3.16 10.25 -2.98
C SER A 150 4.01 9.53 -4.03
N ALA A 151 4.16 8.21 -3.92
CA ALA A 151 4.89 7.41 -4.90
C ALA A 151 4.22 7.43 -6.29
N GLN A 152 2.89 7.27 -6.34
CA GLN A 152 2.11 7.33 -7.57
C GLN A 152 2.18 8.71 -8.24
N THR A 153 2.11 9.80 -7.48
CA THR A 153 2.28 11.15 -8.00
C THR A 153 3.66 11.33 -8.62
N GLN A 154 4.72 10.87 -7.95
CA GLN A 154 6.08 10.93 -8.51
C GLN A 154 6.21 10.12 -9.79
N LEU A 155 5.61 8.92 -9.87
CA LEU A 155 5.57 8.16 -11.11
C LEU A 155 4.85 8.92 -12.22
N TYR A 156 3.68 9.46 -11.92
CA TYR A 156 2.87 10.19 -12.90
C TYR A 156 3.60 11.39 -13.50
N GLU A 157 4.36 12.14 -12.70
CA GLU A 157 5.22 13.25 -13.15
C GLU A 157 6.26 12.81 -14.20
N LEU A 158 6.72 11.56 -14.13
CA LEU A 158 7.72 10.99 -15.05
C LEU A 158 7.12 10.48 -16.37
N ARG A 159 5.78 10.52 -16.55
CA ARG A 159 5.11 10.00 -17.75
C ARG A 159 5.61 10.66 -19.04
N ASN A 160 5.82 11.98 -19.02
CA ASN A 160 6.20 12.75 -20.20
C ASN A 160 7.70 13.07 -20.28
N GLN A 161 8.49 12.68 -19.28
CA GLN A 161 9.93 12.94 -19.25
C GLN A 161 10.70 11.87 -20.03
N GLN A 162 11.81 12.22 -20.68
CA GLN A 162 12.65 11.21 -21.35
C GLN A 162 13.36 10.31 -20.32
N ILE A 163 13.28 9.00 -20.51
CA ILE A 163 13.97 8.00 -19.68
C ILE A 163 15.40 7.85 -20.20
N VAL A 164 16.29 8.70 -19.67
CA VAL A 164 17.72 8.70 -20.00
C VAL A 164 18.49 8.69 -18.69
N LEU A 165 19.66 8.08 -18.67
CA LEU A 165 20.53 8.06 -17.50
C LEU A 165 20.90 9.50 -17.09
N LYS A 166 20.23 9.99 -16.05
CA LYS A 166 20.49 11.28 -15.39
C LYS A 166 20.50 11.06 -13.87
N PRO A 167 21.47 11.59 -13.13
CA PRO A 167 21.54 11.43 -11.68
C PRO A 167 20.26 11.89 -10.96
N GLU A 168 19.66 12.99 -11.41
CA GLU A 168 18.41 13.52 -10.86
C GLU A 168 17.23 12.56 -11.04
N LEU A 169 17.09 11.98 -12.23
CA LEU A 169 16.05 11.00 -12.53
C LEU A 169 16.25 9.72 -11.70
N GLN A 170 17.49 9.25 -11.59
CA GLN A 170 17.84 8.09 -10.77
C GLN A 170 17.52 8.34 -9.29
N ALA A 171 17.87 9.51 -8.76
CA ALA A 171 17.55 9.90 -7.38
C ALA A 171 16.03 9.96 -7.15
N LYS A 172 15.27 10.53 -8.09
CA LYS A 172 13.80 10.57 -8.04
C LYS A 172 13.21 9.16 -8.02
N LEU A 173 13.63 8.27 -8.94
CA LEU A 173 13.18 6.88 -8.98
C LEU A 173 13.52 6.11 -7.69
N ASN A 174 14.73 6.27 -7.16
CA ASN A 174 15.11 5.65 -5.89
C ASN A 174 14.25 6.14 -4.72
N SER A 175 13.89 7.42 -4.70
CA SER A 175 12.96 7.99 -3.72
C SER A 175 11.55 7.40 -3.88
N THR A 176 11.04 7.35 -5.11
CA THR A 176 9.74 6.73 -5.43
C THR A 176 9.68 5.26 -4.99
N MET A 177 10.74 4.48 -5.25
CA MET A 177 10.84 3.09 -4.80
C MET A 177 10.75 2.99 -3.28
N ARG A 178 11.49 3.82 -2.54
CA ARG A 178 11.46 3.84 -1.07
C ARG A 178 10.06 4.14 -0.54
N PHE A 179 9.33 5.05 -1.17
CA PHE A 179 7.95 5.36 -0.78
C PHE A 179 7.02 4.15 -0.95
N PHE A 180 7.16 3.38 -2.03
CA PHE A 180 6.42 2.12 -2.17
C PHE A 180 6.81 1.08 -1.11
N CYS A 181 8.10 0.98 -0.74
CA CYS A 181 8.51 0.10 0.35
C CYS A 181 7.90 0.51 1.69
N TYR A 182 7.90 1.81 2.02
CA TYR A 182 7.26 2.31 3.24
C TYR A 182 5.75 2.01 3.23
N ALA A 183 5.06 2.27 2.12
CA ALA A 183 3.65 1.92 1.99
C ALA A 183 3.42 0.41 2.23
N ALA A 184 4.25 -0.45 1.64
CA ALA A 184 4.15 -1.89 1.82
C ALA A 184 4.33 -2.34 3.28
N ASP A 185 5.31 -1.76 3.99
CA ASP A 185 5.58 -2.08 5.40
C ASP A 185 4.41 -1.68 6.30
N TYR A 186 3.82 -0.49 6.08
CA TYR A 186 2.66 -0.03 6.85
C TYR A 186 1.39 -0.83 6.53
N TYR A 187 1.12 -1.15 5.26
CA TYR A 187 0.00 -2.05 4.92
C TYR A 187 0.18 -3.45 5.51
N SER A 188 1.42 -3.94 5.61
CA SER A 188 1.71 -5.24 6.24
C SER A 188 1.38 -5.21 7.73
N LYS A 189 1.77 -4.14 8.45
CA LYS A 189 1.44 -3.93 9.87
C LYS A 189 -0.07 -3.86 10.14
N GLU A 190 -0.85 -3.40 9.18
CA GLU A 190 -2.32 -3.35 9.25
C GLU A 190 -2.99 -4.69 8.88
N GLY A 191 -2.26 -5.65 8.31
CA GLY A 191 -2.83 -6.90 7.76
C GLY A 191 -3.41 -6.77 6.35
N CYS A 192 -3.18 -5.65 5.66
CA CYS A 192 -3.61 -5.39 4.28
C CYS A 192 -2.68 -6.05 3.25
N SER A 193 -2.53 -7.38 3.27
CA SER A 193 -1.54 -8.12 2.47
C SER A 193 -1.62 -7.85 0.96
N ARG A 194 -2.84 -7.67 0.41
CA ARG A 194 -3.01 -7.38 -1.04
C ARG A 194 -2.44 -6.02 -1.43
N HIS A 195 -2.66 -4.99 -0.61
CA HIS A 195 -2.13 -3.64 -0.86
C HIS A 195 -0.61 -3.64 -0.66
N SER A 196 -0.13 -4.29 0.39
CA SER A 196 1.31 -4.47 0.64
C SER A 196 2.01 -5.13 -0.57
N GLN A 197 1.45 -6.22 -1.09
CA GLN A 197 2.00 -6.90 -2.26
C GLN A 197 1.99 -6.01 -3.51
N LYS A 198 0.92 -5.24 -3.73
CA LYS A 198 0.83 -4.30 -4.87
C LYS A 198 1.92 -3.23 -4.80
N CYS A 199 2.15 -2.66 -3.62
CA CYS A 199 3.24 -1.70 -3.38
C CYS A 199 4.61 -2.33 -3.62
N LEU A 200 4.85 -3.57 -3.15
CA LEU A 200 6.10 -4.28 -3.42
C LEU A 200 6.33 -4.55 -4.91
N ASN A 201 5.28 -4.91 -5.67
CA ASN A 201 5.40 -5.09 -7.12
C ASN A 201 5.78 -3.77 -7.80
N HIS A 202 5.19 -2.64 -7.37
CA HIS A 202 5.56 -1.31 -7.87
C HIS A 202 6.99 -0.90 -7.47
N ALA A 203 7.43 -1.18 -6.24
CA ALA A 203 8.80 -0.92 -5.83
C ALA A 203 9.81 -1.68 -6.72
N ARG A 204 9.53 -2.97 -7.01
CA ARG A 204 10.36 -3.79 -7.91
C ARG A 204 10.33 -3.27 -9.35
N LEU A 205 9.18 -2.80 -9.84
CA LEU A 205 9.08 -2.15 -11.16
C LEU A 205 9.96 -0.90 -11.24
N VAL A 206 9.92 -0.04 -10.22
CA VAL A 206 10.74 1.18 -10.17
C VAL A 206 12.22 0.83 -10.10
N GLN A 207 12.60 -0.17 -9.30
CA GLN A 207 13.97 -0.66 -9.24
C GLN A 207 14.45 -1.20 -10.59
N LEU A 208 13.60 -1.94 -11.31
CA LEU A 208 13.88 -2.41 -12.66
C LEU A 208 14.05 -1.22 -13.62
N GLN A 209 13.21 -0.20 -13.51
CA GLN A 209 13.37 1.02 -14.32
C GLN A 209 14.72 1.71 -14.10
N VAL A 210 15.21 1.75 -12.85
CA VAL A 210 16.56 2.26 -12.55
C VAL A 210 17.63 1.43 -13.25
N HIS A 211 17.50 0.10 -13.21
CA HIS A 211 18.43 -0.81 -13.90
C HIS A 211 18.43 -0.62 -15.42
N LEU A 212 17.25 -0.33 -16.01
CA LEU A 212 17.08 -0.15 -17.45
C LEU A 212 17.41 1.26 -17.96
N LEU A 213 17.71 2.23 -17.09
CA LEU A 213 18.07 3.60 -17.49
C LEU A 213 19.18 3.66 -18.57
N PRO A 214 20.27 2.87 -18.51
CA PRO A 214 21.31 2.90 -19.54
C PRO A 214 20.83 2.44 -20.92
N SER A 215 19.82 1.57 -20.96
CA SER A 215 19.23 1.06 -22.22
C SER A 215 18.19 2.01 -22.83
N GLY A 216 17.72 3.00 -22.06
CA GLY A 216 16.62 3.89 -22.45
C GLY A 216 15.24 3.21 -22.51
N VAL A 217 15.14 1.94 -22.11
CA VAL A 217 13.87 1.20 -22.10
C VAL A 217 12.98 1.69 -20.95
N ARG A 218 11.75 2.06 -21.27
CA ARG A 218 10.72 2.45 -20.29
C ARG A 218 9.85 1.24 -19.91
N VAL A 219 9.74 0.99 -18.62
CA VAL A 219 8.83 0.01 -18.01
C VAL A 219 7.82 0.63 -17.04
N ILE A 220 8.02 1.89 -16.60
CA ILE A 220 7.06 2.64 -15.76
C ILE A 220 5.99 3.35 -16.59
N ASN A 221 4.85 3.65 -15.96
CA ASN A 221 3.71 4.35 -16.55
C ASN A 221 3.16 3.70 -17.83
N LEU A 222 3.18 2.36 -17.89
CA LEU A 222 2.55 1.59 -18.96
C LEU A 222 1.08 1.24 -18.63
N GLU A 223 0.57 1.70 -17.48
CA GLU A 223 -0.83 1.54 -17.10
C GLU A 223 -1.72 2.28 -18.11
N GLY A 224 -2.49 1.52 -18.88
CA GLY A 224 -3.34 2.05 -19.96
C GLY A 224 -2.72 1.99 -21.37
N ASP A 225 -1.44 1.63 -21.52
CA ASP A 225 -0.80 1.39 -22.82
C ASP A 225 -0.45 -0.10 -22.99
N GLU A 226 -1.49 -0.89 -23.29
CA GLU A 226 -1.32 -2.34 -23.50
C GLU A 226 -0.40 -2.66 -24.68
N ALA A 227 -0.33 -1.78 -25.68
CA ALA A 227 0.52 -1.97 -26.84
C ALA A 227 2.00 -1.85 -26.46
N ALA A 228 2.37 -0.82 -25.68
CA ALA A 228 3.72 -0.66 -25.18
C ALA A 228 4.13 -1.81 -24.24
N LEU A 229 3.22 -2.25 -23.36
CA LEU A 229 3.47 -3.39 -22.49
C LEU A 229 3.73 -4.68 -23.30
N LYS A 230 2.85 -5.02 -24.26
CA LYS A 230 3.04 -6.19 -25.12
C LYS A 230 4.32 -6.09 -25.95
N LYS A 231 4.66 -4.89 -26.43
CA LYS A 231 5.91 -4.64 -27.16
C LYS A 231 7.13 -4.93 -26.29
N PHE A 232 7.16 -4.42 -25.04
CA PHE A 232 8.23 -4.70 -24.11
C PHE A 232 8.37 -6.20 -23.84
N LEU A 233 7.27 -6.88 -23.48
CA LEU A 233 7.28 -8.31 -23.19
C LEU A 233 7.74 -9.17 -24.38
N LYS A 234 7.43 -8.75 -25.61
CA LYS A 234 7.85 -9.43 -26.85
C LYS A 234 9.36 -9.26 -27.15
N GLN A 235 9.95 -8.15 -26.72
CA GLN A 235 11.33 -7.77 -27.08
C GLN A 235 12.32 -8.11 -25.98
N HIS A 236 11.88 -8.11 -24.72
CA HIS A 236 12.75 -8.23 -23.58
C HIS A 236 13.10 -9.69 -23.25
N THR A 237 14.39 -10.02 -23.32
CA THR A 237 14.90 -11.40 -23.27
C THR A 237 14.95 -12.02 -21.88
N HIS A 238 14.88 -11.24 -20.79
CA HIS A 238 14.89 -11.79 -19.43
C HIS A 238 13.46 -12.01 -18.91
N PHE A 239 13.06 -13.28 -18.78
CA PHE A 239 11.69 -13.63 -18.37
C PHE A 239 11.32 -13.05 -16.99
N PHE A 240 12.19 -13.12 -15.99
CA PHE A 240 11.86 -12.63 -14.64
C PHE A 240 11.66 -11.11 -14.60
N GLU A 241 12.42 -10.34 -15.39
CA GLU A 241 12.20 -8.89 -15.54
C GLU A 241 10.86 -8.62 -16.24
N ALA A 242 10.55 -9.35 -17.31
CA ALA A 242 9.26 -9.28 -17.97
C ALA A 242 8.09 -9.62 -17.02
N LEU A 243 8.25 -10.63 -16.18
CA LEU A 243 7.27 -11.03 -15.17
C LEU A 243 7.06 -9.95 -14.11
N LEU A 244 8.13 -9.32 -13.63
CA LEU A 244 8.04 -8.20 -12.69
C LEU A 244 7.20 -7.04 -13.26
N VAL A 245 7.39 -6.72 -14.55
CA VAL A 245 6.58 -5.68 -15.21
C VAL A 245 5.12 -6.11 -15.32
N ALA A 246 4.84 -7.34 -15.74
CA ALA A 246 3.47 -7.86 -15.83
C ALA A 246 2.76 -7.87 -14.46
N ASP A 247 3.46 -8.25 -13.40
CA ASP A 247 2.95 -8.29 -12.02
C ASP A 247 2.67 -6.91 -11.43
N ALA A 248 3.43 -5.89 -11.80
CA ALA A 248 3.18 -4.53 -11.35
C ALA A 248 1.88 -3.93 -11.93
N TYR A 249 1.50 -4.36 -13.14
CA TYR A 249 0.29 -3.91 -13.83
C TYR A 249 -0.89 -4.89 -13.72
N ASP A 250 -0.83 -5.86 -12.80
CA ASP A 250 -1.86 -6.89 -12.59
C ASP A 250 -2.21 -7.70 -13.87
N LYS A 251 -1.27 -7.85 -14.80
CA LYS A 251 -1.44 -8.59 -16.06
C LYS A 251 -0.91 -10.02 -15.97
N ARG A 252 -1.62 -10.87 -15.23
CA ARG A 252 -1.23 -12.28 -14.97
C ARG A 252 -1.81 -13.32 -15.92
N GLY A 253 -2.63 -12.91 -16.89
CA GLY A 253 -3.29 -13.84 -17.81
C GLY A 253 -2.30 -14.54 -18.74
N PRO A 254 -2.50 -15.84 -19.07
CA PRO A 254 -1.59 -16.58 -19.95
C PRO A 254 -1.48 -15.96 -21.35
N GLY A 255 -2.54 -15.27 -21.80
CA GLY A 255 -2.59 -14.63 -23.12
C GLY A 255 -1.54 -13.53 -23.33
N ILE A 256 -1.05 -12.88 -22.27
CA ILE A 256 -0.03 -11.83 -22.42
C ILE A 256 1.33 -12.39 -22.85
N TRP A 257 1.57 -13.67 -22.59
CA TRP A 257 2.83 -14.35 -22.89
C TRP A 257 2.90 -14.94 -24.29
N VAL A 258 1.79 -14.97 -25.05
CA VAL A 258 1.73 -15.58 -26.38
C VAL A 258 2.78 -14.98 -27.32
N ASP A 259 2.87 -13.65 -27.36
CA ASP A 259 3.82 -12.95 -28.24
C ASP A 259 5.27 -13.17 -27.83
N SER A 260 5.55 -13.17 -26.53
CA SER A 260 6.86 -13.42 -25.94
C SER A 260 7.32 -14.85 -26.19
N VAL A 261 6.48 -15.85 -25.92
CA VAL A 261 6.79 -17.26 -26.17
C VAL A 261 7.04 -17.50 -27.65
N TYR A 262 6.20 -16.93 -28.52
CA TYR A 262 6.40 -17.05 -29.96
C TYR A 262 7.74 -16.44 -30.40
N SER A 263 8.06 -15.24 -29.93
CA SER A 263 9.25 -14.50 -30.38
C SER A 263 10.55 -15.09 -29.79
N HIS A 264 10.59 -15.36 -28.49
CA HIS A 264 11.80 -15.87 -27.82
C HIS A 264 11.98 -17.38 -27.99
N VAL A 265 10.91 -18.19 -27.87
CA VAL A 265 11.04 -19.66 -27.89
C VAL A 265 10.93 -20.20 -29.31
N VAL A 266 9.92 -19.81 -30.08
CA VAL A 266 9.68 -20.37 -31.41
C VAL A 266 10.65 -19.77 -32.43
N LEU A 267 10.74 -18.44 -32.52
CA LEU A 267 11.61 -17.79 -33.51
C LEU A 267 13.09 -17.79 -33.10
N ALA A 268 13.41 -17.36 -31.87
CA ALA A 268 14.81 -17.25 -31.42
C ALA A 268 15.39 -18.54 -30.82
N GLY A 269 14.57 -19.54 -30.48
CA GLY A 269 15.05 -20.82 -29.92
C GLY A 269 15.52 -20.74 -28.47
N ASP A 270 15.16 -19.70 -27.73
CA ASP A 270 15.52 -19.52 -26.32
C ASP A 270 14.64 -20.40 -25.42
N PHE A 271 15.04 -21.66 -25.25
CA PHE A 271 14.37 -22.58 -24.33
C PHE A 271 14.71 -22.33 -22.86
N LYS A 272 15.70 -21.48 -22.55
CA LYS A 272 15.93 -21.04 -21.18
C LYS A 272 14.79 -20.13 -20.73
N TYR A 273 14.36 -19.19 -21.58
CA TYR A 273 13.16 -18.38 -21.36
C TYR A 273 11.92 -19.25 -21.05
N TRP A 274 11.74 -20.34 -21.80
CA TRP A 274 10.64 -21.29 -21.57
C TRP A 274 10.75 -22.03 -20.23
N GLN A 275 11.95 -22.44 -19.84
CA GLN A 275 12.20 -23.07 -18.54
C GLN A 275 11.91 -22.11 -17.39
N ASP A 276 12.37 -20.87 -17.49
CA ASP A 276 12.13 -19.82 -16.51
C ASP A 276 10.60 -19.57 -16.37
N LEU A 277 9.87 -19.49 -17.49
CA LEU A 277 8.41 -19.36 -17.48
C LEU A 277 7.73 -20.52 -16.74
N LYS A 278 8.10 -21.75 -17.05
CA LYS A 278 7.56 -22.95 -16.40
C LYS A 278 7.88 -23.05 -14.91
N SER A 279 8.95 -22.41 -14.44
CA SER A 279 9.34 -22.43 -13.03
C SER A 279 8.38 -21.62 -12.15
N VAL A 280 7.68 -20.64 -12.73
CA VAL A 280 6.79 -19.74 -11.99
C VAL A 280 5.31 -20.02 -12.28
N MET A 281 4.97 -20.48 -13.48
CA MET A 281 3.59 -20.74 -13.85
C MET A 281 3.43 -22.05 -14.62
N ALA A 282 2.31 -22.74 -14.39
CA ALA A 282 1.88 -23.87 -15.20
C ALA A 282 1.27 -23.36 -16.51
N PRO A 283 1.89 -23.58 -17.69
CA PRO A 283 1.35 -23.10 -18.94
C PRO A 283 0.06 -23.85 -19.29
N SER A 284 -1.03 -23.13 -19.53
CA SER A 284 -2.30 -23.73 -19.94
C SER A 284 -2.21 -24.24 -21.38
N SER A 285 -3.02 -25.25 -21.73
CA SER A 285 -3.14 -25.72 -23.12
C SER A 285 -3.55 -24.61 -24.09
N LEU A 286 -4.31 -23.61 -23.61
CA LEU A 286 -4.68 -22.42 -24.39
C LEU A 286 -3.46 -21.63 -24.88
N LEU A 287 -2.41 -21.46 -24.07
CA LEU A 287 -1.18 -20.79 -24.49
C LEU A 287 -0.55 -21.48 -25.70
N PHE A 288 -0.48 -22.80 -25.70
CA PHE A 288 0.06 -23.57 -26.82
C PHE A 288 -0.80 -23.45 -28.07
N VAL A 289 -2.13 -23.48 -27.93
CA VAL A 289 -3.07 -23.28 -29.05
C VAL A 289 -2.88 -21.90 -29.67
N ASP A 290 -2.79 -20.85 -28.86
CA ASP A 290 -2.63 -19.47 -29.34
C ASP A 290 -1.28 -19.24 -30.02
N VAL A 291 -0.19 -19.79 -29.46
CA VAL A 291 1.14 -19.76 -30.08
C VAL A 291 1.16 -20.55 -31.40
N ALA A 292 0.45 -21.69 -31.47
CA ALA A 292 0.31 -22.48 -32.70
C ALA A 292 -0.48 -21.74 -33.78
N ASN A 293 -1.59 -21.10 -33.41
CA ASN A 293 -2.38 -20.27 -34.32
C ASN A 293 -1.54 -19.11 -34.87
N LYS A 294 -0.74 -18.47 -34.01
CA LYS A 294 0.17 -17.41 -34.41
C LYS A 294 1.22 -17.90 -35.41
N TYR A 295 1.88 -19.03 -35.11
CA TYR A 295 2.85 -19.67 -36.01
C TYR A 295 2.23 -20.10 -37.35
N LYS A 296 0.97 -20.54 -37.34
CA LYS A 296 0.24 -20.90 -38.56
C LYS A 296 0.04 -19.67 -39.47
N ASN A 297 -0.29 -18.52 -38.87
CA ASN A 297 -0.59 -17.30 -39.61
C ASN A 297 0.67 -16.54 -40.06
N ASP A 298 1.80 -16.75 -39.41
CA ASP A 298 3.06 -16.09 -39.75
C ASP A 298 3.78 -16.87 -40.88
N SER A 299 4.16 -16.17 -41.95
CA SER A 299 4.87 -16.72 -43.10
C SER A 299 5.95 -15.73 -43.55
N PRO A 300 7.17 -16.17 -43.92
CA PRO A 300 7.64 -17.56 -44.09
C PRO A 300 8.18 -18.22 -42.81
N ARG A 301 8.07 -19.54 -42.73
CA ARG A 301 8.50 -20.36 -41.58
C ARG A 301 9.91 -20.92 -41.81
N SER A 302 10.87 -20.59 -40.94
CA SER A 302 12.20 -21.20 -41.01
C SER A 302 12.17 -22.66 -40.53
N SER A 303 13.09 -23.50 -41.03
CA SER A 303 13.29 -24.87 -40.54
C SER A 303 13.59 -24.90 -39.04
N GLN A 304 14.35 -23.92 -38.55
CA GLN A 304 14.64 -23.73 -37.13
C GLN A 304 13.37 -23.45 -36.32
N ALA A 305 12.51 -22.54 -36.77
CA ALA A 305 11.26 -22.22 -36.08
C ALA A 305 10.31 -23.43 -36.04
N MET A 306 10.31 -24.25 -37.10
CA MET A 306 9.57 -25.52 -37.11
C MET A 306 10.09 -26.50 -36.05
N ALA A 307 11.42 -26.70 -35.97
CA ALA A 307 12.03 -27.57 -34.97
C ALA A 307 11.75 -27.08 -33.54
N ASN A 308 11.85 -25.77 -33.30
CA ASN A 308 11.54 -25.14 -32.03
C ASN A 308 10.06 -25.31 -31.66
N MET A 309 9.14 -25.10 -32.60
CA MET A 309 7.71 -25.28 -32.36
C MET A 309 7.39 -26.73 -31.98
N LYS A 310 7.95 -27.72 -32.67
CA LYS A 310 7.82 -29.13 -32.30
C LYS A 310 8.34 -29.38 -30.88
N LYS A 311 9.52 -28.87 -30.55
CA LYS A 311 10.09 -29.02 -29.20
C LYS A 311 9.21 -28.38 -28.12
N LEU A 312 8.60 -27.21 -28.40
CA LEU A 312 7.64 -26.57 -27.51
C LEU A 312 6.41 -27.46 -27.27
N LEU A 313 5.80 -28.01 -28.33
CA LEU A 313 4.63 -28.90 -28.22
C LEU A 313 4.93 -30.19 -27.44
N GLY A 314 6.18 -30.65 -27.44
CA GLY A 314 6.64 -31.76 -26.60
C GLY A 314 6.43 -31.51 -25.10
N HIS A 315 6.33 -30.26 -24.66
CA HIS A 315 6.06 -29.89 -23.27
C HIS A 315 4.57 -29.80 -22.90
N LEU A 316 3.64 -29.92 -23.86
CA LEU A 316 2.19 -29.88 -23.60
C LEU A 316 1.67 -31.23 -23.10
N PRO A 317 1.29 -31.41 -21.82
CA PRO A 317 0.94 -32.73 -21.28
C PRO A 317 -0.33 -33.34 -21.93
N GLU A 318 -1.27 -32.50 -22.37
CA GLU A 318 -2.54 -32.95 -22.96
C GLU A 318 -2.34 -33.55 -24.35
N LEU A 319 -2.30 -34.87 -24.42
CA LEU A 319 -2.02 -35.63 -25.65
C LEU A 319 -3.02 -35.31 -26.79
N ARG A 320 -4.32 -35.18 -26.47
CA ARG A 320 -5.37 -34.83 -27.43
C ARG A 320 -5.13 -33.47 -28.08
N VAL A 321 -4.82 -32.45 -27.27
CA VAL A 321 -4.56 -31.09 -27.76
C VAL A 321 -3.26 -31.05 -28.56
N ARG A 322 -2.22 -31.75 -28.09
CA ARG A 322 -0.94 -31.88 -28.79
C ARG A 322 -1.11 -32.51 -30.17
N TYR A 323 -1.88 -33.59 -30.27
CA TYR A 323 -2.18 -34.26 -31.53
C TYR A 323 -2.95 -33.33 -32.49
N ARG A 324 -4.02 -32.67 -32.01
CA ARG A 324 -4.80 -31.71 -32.81
C ARG A 324 -3.92 -30.61 -33.40
N ILE A 325 -3.07 -29.99 -32.57
CA ILE A 325 -2.15 -28.94 -33.02
C ILE A 325 -1.15 -29.49 -34.06
N ALA A 326 -0.58 -30.68 -33.84
CA ALA A 326 0.37 -31.29 -34.77
C ALA A 326 -0.26 -31.55 -36.15
N VAL A 327 -1.50 -32.03 -36.19
CA VAL A 327 -2.27 -32.21 -37.44
C VAL A 327 -2.54 -30.85 -38.11
N ASP A 328 -3.02 -29.87 -37.35
CA ASP A 328 -3.36 -28.52 -37.86
C ASP A 328 -2.16 -27.77 -38.45
N LEU A 329 -0.95 -28.05 -37.94
CA LEU A 329 0.32 -27.49 -38.43
C LEU A 329 1.00 -28.35 -39.50
N GLY A 330 0.50 -29.56 -39.77
CA GLY A 330 1.06 -30.48 -40.77
C GLY A 330 2.33 -31.23 -40.33
N PHE A 331 2.59 -31.35 -39.02
CA PHE A 331 3.75 -32.07 -38.46
C PHE A 331 3.52 -33.58 -38.44
N ARG A 332 3.59 -34.21 -39.62
CA ARG A 332 3.28 -35.64 -39.83
C ARG A 332 4.14 -36.59 -38.99
N ASP A 333 5.41 -36.26 -38.82
CA ASP A 333 6.35 -37.01 -37.98
C ASP A 333 5.92 -37.02 -36.51
N MET A 334 5.49 -35.87 -36.00
CA MET A 334 5.02 -35.74 -34.62
C MET A 334 3.66 -36.41 -34.42
N SER A 335 2.71 -36.25 -35.35
CA SER A 335 1.39 -36.87 -35.22
C SER A 335 1.45 -38.40 -35.29
N ALA A 336 2.32 -38.97 -36.14
CA ALA A 336 2.59 -40.41 -36.19
C ALA A 336 3.18 -40.91 -34.87
N ASN A 337 4.25 -40.27 -34.37
CA ASN A 337 4.88 -40.66 -33.11
C ASN A 337 3.92 -40.62 -31.91
N ILE A 338 2.95 -39.69 -31.90
CA ILE A 338 1.92 -39.63 -30.84
C ILE A 338 0.96 -40.82 -30.92
N LEU A 339 0.55 -41.24 -32.13
CA LEU A 339 -0.36 -42.38 -32.36
C LEU A 339 0.30 -43.74 -32.10
N ASP A 340 1.61 -43.83 -32.24
CA ASP A 340 2.39 -45.06 -32.01
C ASP A 340 2.81 -45.22 -30.53
N SER A 341 2.66 -44.17 -29.72
CA SER A 341 2.92 -44.20 -28.28
C SER A 341 1.82 -44.92 -27.49
N ASP A 342 2.08 -45.29 -26.23
CA ASP A 342 1.10 -45.95 -25.32
C ASP A 342 -0.23 -45.19 -25.19
N GLY A 343 -0.20 -43.86 -25.34
CA GLY A 343 -1.40 -43.01 -25.33
C GLY A 343 -2.17 -42.97 -26.65
N GLY A 344 -1.65 -43.58 -27.72
CA GLY A 344 -2.24 -43.59 -29.05
C GLY A 344 -3.49 -44.44 -29.17
N ALA A 345 -3.59 -45.54 -28.41
CA ALA A 345 -4.82 -46.35 -28.32
C ALA A 345 -5.99 -45.51 -27.76
N TYR A 346 -5.74 -44.77 -26.68
CA TYR A 346 -6.72 -43.84 -26.10
C TYR A 346 -7.16 -42.74 -27.08
N LEU A 347 -6.25 -42.19 -27.88
CA LEU A 347 -6.62 -41.19 -28.90
C LEU A 347 -7.51 -41.78 -29.99
N ARG A 348 -7.21 -43.00 -30.45
CA ARG A 348 -8.04 -43.70 -31.45
C ARG A 348 -9.45 -43.95 -30.93
N ASP A 349 -9.59 -44.43 -29.69
CA ASP A 349 -10.91 -44.71 -29.10
C ASP A 349 -11.76 -43.44 -28.93
N VAL A 350 -11.14 -42.32 -28.57
CA VAL A 350 -11.81 -41.04 -28.33
C VAL A 350 -12.12 -40.31 -29.64
N MET A 351 -11.31 -40.46 -30.67
CA MET A 351 -11.54 -39.82 -31.97
C MET A 351 -12.57 -40.57 -32.83
N ILE A 352 -12.87 -41.84 -32.49
CA ILE A 352 -13.87 -42.68 -33.17
C ILE A 352 -15.27 -42.54 -32.51
N SER A 353 -15.35 -42.01 -31.29
CA SER A 353 -16.61 -41.58 -30.63
C SER A 353 -16.97 -40.14 -30.96
#